data_AF-A0AAV7K9H7-F1
#
_entry.id   AF-A0AAV7K9H7-F1
#
_cell.length_a   1.000
_cell.length_b   1.000
_cell.length_c   1.000
_cell.angle_alpha   90.00
_cell.angle_beta   90.00
_cell.angle_gamma   90.00
#
_symmetry.space_group_name_H-M   'P 1'
#
loop_
_entity.id
_entity.type
_entity.pdbx_description
1 polymer ?
#
loop_
_entity_poly.entity_id
_entity_poly.type
_entity_poly.pdbx_seq_one_letter_code
_entity_poly.pdbx_strand_id
1 'polypeptide(L)'
;MDFTNAFWSPFKELLTTIQYTIYHKRCDLIREYQDLLKQHTNNFTSLLIFPKPNAKHRAELNKGPNEGTILSPTSPPKKLPARLVQEVLLLSDVLDLNEFSSLELLLVGEDQASRYPNWTRGLVATVLYHDGRRSLLTALKTILQAKQGQSWSISLPEEVDRFTQHYISTLIDRELVKQIFDQLRKIDVQNELTRLEKGGGVGDQKHRSLLSYLISDQRQILSDCLFTLSCQEPLSKKNCLELIKFLRDSIQTRGDGVLDGVTLSILFSFITSIDVGHLFENESGDELTLNDTYPILSDPTFIPDVTEELMKDREWKCKELKGCVLFAWGQLLRICATASPFSDLQEVESDEALTDAAINLGVFRFLTDSVIASECFHSEEIYVRKLHQLVTSYIVNMQIKDEQNFMLLVSSLYGIDPLSIELSRDFWQITTPSHHLNIPLAESITHAKRRPSAKQVRTYLF
;
A
#
# COMPACT_ATOMS: atom_id res chain seq x y z
N MET A 1 11.62 9.26 32.08
CA MET A 1 11.11 9.04 30.73
C MET A 1 11.96 7.93 30.15
N ASP A 2 11.35 6.79 29.84
CA ASP A 2 12.05 5.80 29.03
C ASP A 2 12.26 6.40 27.63
N PHE A 3 13.43 6.16 27.05
CA PHE A 3 13.79 6.51 25.67
C PHE A 3 13.02 5.67 24.64
N THR A 4 11.75 5.38 24.88
CA THR A 4 10.92 4.50 24.04
C THR A 4 10.53 5.10 22.69
N ASN A 5 10.93 6.35 22.42
CA ASN A 5 10.70 7.06 21.15
C ASN A 5 12.01 7.39 20.43
N ALA A 6 12.93 6.43 20.42
CA ALA A 6 14.16 6.51 19.66
C ALA A 6 13.89 6.31 18.15
N PHE A 7 14.43 7.20 17.30
CA PHE A 7 13.89 7.43 15.93
C PHE A 7 14.49 6.56 14.83
N TRP A 8 15.73 6.08 15.00
CA TRP A 8 16.43 5.37 13.95
C TRP A 8 16.75 3.94 14.37
N SER A 9 17.67 3.77 15.32
CA SER A 9 18.14 2.44 15.74
C SER A 9 17.01 1.47 16.11
N PRO A 10 16.01 1.84 16.94
CA PRO A 10 14.95 0.90 17.30
C PRO A 10 14.04 0.55 16.11
N PHE A 11 13.81 1.47 15.17
CA PHE A 11 13.03 1.15 13.97
C PHE A 11 13.81 0.25 13.01
N LYS A 12 15.15 0.36 12.96
CA LYS A 12 15.99 -0.60 12.22
C LYS A 12 15.97 -1.98 12.88
N GLU A 13 16.10 -2.03 14.20
CA GLU A 13 16.02 -3.27 14.98
C GLU A 13 14.65 -3.95 14.81
N LEU A 14 13.57 -3.19 15.01
CA LEU A 14 12.19 -3.63 14.78
C LEU A 14 12.02 -4.23 13.38
N LEU A 15 12.41 -3.50 12.34
CA LEU A 15 12.33 -3.99 10.95
C LEU A 15 13.12 -5.29 10.78
N THR A 16 14.35 -5.33 11.31
CA THR A 16 15.24 -6.48 11.18
C THR A 16 14.64 -7.72 11.85
N THR A 17 14.17 -7.61 13.09
CA THR A 17 13.56 -8.72 13.83
C THR A 17 12.28 -9.20 13.16
N ILE A 18 11.44 -8.30 12.65
CA ILE A 18 10.23 -8.65 11.88
C ILE A 18 10.61 -9.41 10.60
N GLN A 19 11.57 -8.93 9.81
CA GLN A 19 12.00 -9.60 8.57
C GLN A 19 12.59 -10.98 8.83
N TYR A 20 13.42 -11.14 9.88
CA TYR A 20 13.93 -12.46 10.27
C TYR A 20 12.82 -13.41 10.72
N THR A 21 11.84 -12.90 11.46
CA THR A 21 10.73 -13.72 11.94
C THR A 21 9.82 -14.16 10.80
N ILE A 22 9.46 -13.25 9.89
CA ILE A 22 8.48 -13.49 8.81
C ILE A 22 9.13 -14.12 7.58
N TYR A 23 10.12 -13.49 6.96
CA TYR A 23 10.70 -13.98 5.71
C TYR A 23 11.70 -15.11 5.92
N HIS A 24 12.50 -15.05 7.00
CA HIS A 24 13.47 -16.10 7.32
C HIS A 24 12.92 -17.17 8.28
N LYS A 25 11.64 -17.05 8.69
CA LYS A 25 10.91 -18.05 9.48
C LYS A 25 11.63 -18.45 10.78
N ARG A 26 12.31 -17.49 11.42
CA ARG A 26 13.07 -17.70 12.66
C ARG A 26 12.17 -17.75 13.89
N CYS A 27 11.69 -18.94 14.25
CA CYS A 27 10.80 -19.15 15.40
C CYS A 27 11.44 -18.80 16.75
N ASP A 28 12.76 -18.91 16.84
CA ASP A 28 13.53 -18.62 18.06
C ASP A 28 13.43 -17.16 18.50
N LEU A 29 13.05 -16.25 17.58
CA LEU A 29 12.87 -14.83 17.85
C LEU A 29 11.46 -14.45 18.30
N ILE A 30 10.54 -15.41 18.48
CA ILE A 30 9.12 -15.09 18.72
C ILE A 30 8.88 -14.19 19.95
N ARG A 31 9.62 -14.40 21.04
CA ARG A 31 9.47 -13.57 22.25
C ARG A 31 9.88 -12.12 21.98
N GLU A 32 11.04 -11.93 21.36
CA GLU A 32 11.55 -10.61 20.97
C GLU A 32 10.60 -9.93 19.97
N TYR A 33 10.11 -10.67 18.98
CA TYR A 33 9.11 -10.20 18.01
C TYR A 33 7.84 -9.71 18.70
N GLN A 34 7.28 -10.48 19.63
CA GLN A 34 6.07 -10.10 20.38
C GLN A 34 6.30 -8.87 21.26
N ASP A 35 7.44 -8.80 21.95
CA ASP A 35 7.76 -7.70 22.85
C ASP A 35 8.00 -6.40 22.08
N LEU A 36 8.76 -6.45 20.98
CA LEU A 36 8.98 -5.31 20.09
C LEU A 36 7.68 -4.81 19.45
N LEU A 37 6.82 -5.71 18.95
CA LEU A 37 5.53 -5.30 18.37
C LEU A 37 4.61 -4.65 19.42
N LYS A 38 4.57 -5.19 20.65
CA LYS A 38 3.83 -4.58 21.76
C LYS A 38 4.37 -3.19 22.07
N GLN A 39 5.69 -3.06 22.23
CA GLN A 39 6.38 -1.78 22.49
C GLN A 39 6.07 -0.74 21.42
N HIS A 40 6.07 -1.13 20.15
CA HIS A 40 5.85 -0.22 19.02
C HIS A 40 4.39 -0.10 18.55
N THR A 41 3.42 -0.69 19.27
CA THR A 41 1.98 -0.64 18.89
C THR A 41 1.51 0.79 18.64
N ASN A 42 1.85 1.74 19.52
CA ASN A 42 1.44 3.14 19.36
C ASN A 42 2.03 3.78 18.10
N ASN A 43 3.23 3.37 17.67
CA ASN A 43 3.85 3.87 16.44
C ASN A 43 3.09 3.39 15.20
N PHE A 44 2.54 2.17 15.22
CA PHE A 44 1.72 1.65 14.12
C PHE A 44 0.29 2.20 14.14
N THR A 45 -0.32 2.41 15.32
CA THR A 45 -1.70 2.91 15.41
C THR A 45 -1.81 4.41 15.17
N SER A 46 -0.78 5.20 15.55
CA SER A 46 -0.77 6.65 15.27
C SER A 46 -0.09 6.98 13.94
N LEU A 47 0.74 6.08 13.43
CA LEU A 47 1.45 6.11 12.15
C LEU A 47 2.16 7.44 11.84
N LEU A 48 3.47 7.50 12.07
CA LEU A 48 4.32 8.69 11.82
C LEU A 48 3.89 9.96 12.59
N ILE A 49 3.06 9.82 13.62
CA ILE A 49 2.76 10.89 14.56
C ILE A 49 3.71 10.74 15.75
N PHE A 50 4.57 11.73 15.90
CA PHE A 50 5.60 11.75 16.92
C PHE A 50 5.39 12.89 17.92
N PRO A 51 5.97 12.81 19.12
CA PRO A 51 5.91 13.89 20.10
C PRO A 51 6.44 15.21 19.50
N LYS A 52 5.65 16.27 19.62
CA LYS A 52 5.96 17.62 19.14
C LYS A 52 6.92 18.38 20.07
N PRO A 53 7.46 19.54 19.66
CA PRO A 53 8.23 20.43 20.53
C PRO A 53 7.49 20.75 21.82
N ASN A 54 8.20 20.77 22.95
CA ASN A 54 7.64 20.93 24.28
C ASN A 54 8.41 22.00 25.06
N ALA A 55 7.73 23.08 25.46
CA ALA A 55 8.33 24.19 26.17
C ALA A 55 9.06 23.79 27.47
N LYS A 56 8.60 22.74 28.19
CA LYS A 56 9.27 22.24 29.39
C LYS A 56 10.59 21.54 29.03
N HIS A 57 10.57 20.66 28.03
CA HIS A 57 11.77 19.96 27.55
C HIS A 57 12.79 20.95 26.97
N ARG A 58 12.29 21.97 26.26
CA ARG A 58 13.10 23.08 25.75
C ARG A 58 13.78 23.88 26.87
N ALA A 59 13.04 24.22 27.93
CA ALA A 59 13.59 24.92 29.08
C ALA A 59 14.64 24.07 29.82
N GLU A 60 14.41 22.76 29.92
CA GLU A 60 15.36 21.83 30.54
C GLU A 60 16.66 21.71 29.73
N LEU A 61 16.57 21.58 28.41
CA LEU A 61 17.76 21.51 27.53
C LEU A 61 18.56 22.81 27.53
N ASN A 62 17.91 23.96 27.60
CA ASN A 62 18.58 25.26 27.72
C ASN A 62 19.44 25.39 28.99
N LYS A 63 19.08 24.69 30.07
CA LYS A 63 19.88 24.61 31.31
C LYS A 63 21.03 23.63 31.21
N GLY A 64 20.98 22.71 30.24
CA GLY A 64 21.94 21.63 30.04
C GLY A 64 23.43 22.01 30.03
N PRO A 65 23.85 23.15 29.45
CA PRO A 65 25.26 23.54 29.47
C PRO A 65 25.80 23.89 30.87
N ASN A 66 24.95 24.41 31.75
CA ASN A 66 25.35 24.93 33.05
C ASN A 66 24.98 24.00 34.20
N GLU A 67 23.71 23.59 34.26
CA GLU A 67 23.11 22.79 35.35
C GLU A 67 23.13 21.28 35.04
N GLY A 68 23.26 20.91 33.77
CA GLY A 68 23.09 19.53 33.29
C GLY A 68 21.63 19.19 33.00
N THR A 69 21.43 18.17 32.17
CA THR A 69 20.10 17.69 31.75
C THR A 69 19.90 16.25 32.23
N ILE A 70 18.72 15.92 32.74
CA ILE A 70 18.41 14.56 33.20
C ILE A 70 17.94 13.75 31.99
N LEU A 71 18.82 12.88 31.49
CA LEU A 71 18.53 12.08 30.30
C LEU A 71 17.67 10.86 30.65
N SER A 72 18.00 10.15 31.72
CA SER A 72 17.20 9.06 32.28
C SER A 72 16.81 9.37 33.73
N PRO A 73 15.62 8.94 34.22
CA PRO A 73 15.24 9.08 35.63
C PRO A 73 16.28 8.54 36.61
N THR A 74 17.05 7.54 36.17
CA THR A 74 18.05 6.84 36.98
C THR A 74 19.46 7.40 36.80
N SER A 75 19.68 8.30 35.83
CA SER A 75 21.00 8.89 35.55
C SER A 75 21.17 10.26 36.19
N PRO A 76 22.35 10.61 36.72
CA PRO A 76 22.63 11.96 37.19
C PRO A 76 22.56 12.98 36.02
N PRO A 77 22.32 14.28 36.31
CA PRO A 77 22.32 15.32 35.30
C PRO A 77 23.64 15.35 34.51
N LYS A 78 23.56 15.27 33.18
CA LYS A 78 24.73 15.30 32.29
C LYS A 78 24.83 16.68 31.65
N LYS A 79 26.01 17.31 31.74
CA LYS A 79 26.27 18.58 31.03
C LYS A 79 26.35 18.34 29.53
N LEU A 80 25.62 19.15 28.77
CA LEU A 80 25.60 19.10 27.30
C LEU A 80 26.33 20.31 26.74
N PRO A 81 27.17 20.16 25.71
CA PRO A 81 27.82 21.31 25.07
C PRO A 81 26.78 22.32 24.55
N ALA A 82 27.02 23.62 24.76
CA ALA A 82 26.09 24.68 24.31
C ALA A 82 25.80 24.60 22.80
N ARG A 83 26.81 24.24 21.99
CA ARG A 83 26.64 24.01 20.56
C ARG A 83 25.69 22.86 20.24
N LEU A 84 25.79 21.75 20.97
CA LEU A 84 24.88 20.60 20.80
C LEU A 84 23.45 21.03 21.13
N VAL A 85 23.24 21.76 22.24
CA VAL A 85 21.91 22.27 22.61
C VAL A 85 21.32 23.16 21.50
N GLN A 86 22.10 24.08 20.93
CA GLN A 86 21.64 24.90 19.81
C GLN A 86 21.23 24.05 18.58
N GLU A 87 22.03 23.05 18.24
CA GLU A 87 21.72 22.12 17.13
C GLU A 87 20.45 21.31 17.41
N VAL A 88 20.22 20.88 18.66
CA VAL A 88 18.98 20.18 19.08
C VAL A 88 17.77 21.07 18.85
N LEU A 89 17.83 22.32 19.29
CA LEU A 89 16.70 23.24 19.16
C LEU A 89 16.39 23.57 17.70
N LEU A 90 17.43 23.76 16.88
CA LEU A 90 17.26 23.93 15.45
C LEU A 90 16.61 22.69 14.84
N LEU A 91 17.14 21.49 15.08
CA LEU A 91 16.60 20.26 14.50
C LEU A 91 15.14 20.01 14.94
N SER A 92 14.83 20.31 16.21
CA SER A 92 13.47 20.23 16.77
C SER A 92 12.49 21.13 16.02
N ASP A 93 12.87 22.38 15.73
CA ASP A 93 12.04 23.31 14.98
C ASP A 93 11.88 22.87 13.51
N VAL A 94 12.97 22.40 12.90
CA VAL A 94 12.98 21.97 11.49
C VAL A 94 12.10 20.74 11.26
N LEU A 95 12.20 19.74 12.14
CA LEU A 95 11.47 18.49 12.02
C LEU A 95 10.08 18.52 12.66
N ASP A 96 9.72 19.57 13.40
CA ASP A 96 8.54 19.60 14.30
C ASP A 96 8.57 18.40 15.26
N LEU A 97 9.73 18.18 15.88
CA LEU A 97 10.02 17.01 16.71
C LEU A 97 10.41 17.42 18.13
N ASN A 98 10.04 16.62 19.12
CA ASN A 98 10.42 16.87 20.50
C ASN A 98 11.93 17.05 20.67
N GLU A 99 12.32 17.91 21.61
CA GLU A 99 13.71 18.29 21.82
C GLU A 99 14.59 17.10 22.27
N PHE A 100 14.08 16.18 23.11
CA PHE A 100 14.85 14.99 23.51
C PHE A 100 15.01 13.98 22.37
N SER A 101 13.97 13.81 21.57
CA SER A 101 14.03 12.99 20.36
C SER A 101 15.01 13.57 19.33
N SER A 102 15.06 14.90 19.22
CA SER A 102 16.00 15.61 18.36
C SER A 102 17.44 15.49 18.88
N LEU A 103 17.64 15.54 20.21
CA LEU A 103 18.93 15.29 20.84
C LEU A 103 19.44 13.89 20.51
N GLU A 104 18.62 12.88 20.72
CA GLU A 104 18.98 11.49 20.47
C GLU A 104 19.33 11.27 18.99
N LEU A 105 18.51 11.80 18.08
CA LEU A 105 18.74 11.71 16.64
C LEU A 105 20.07 12.36 16.21
N LEU A 106 20.46 13.48 16.84
CA LEU A 106 21.77 14.09 16.62
C LEU A 106 22.92 13.22 17.14
N LEU A 107 22.76 12.59 18.30
CA LEU A 107 23.77 11.67 18.84
C LEU A 107 23.96 10.46 17.93
N VAL A 108 22.86 9.87 17.44
CA VAL A 108 22.92 8.79 16.44
C VAL A 108 23.55 9.29 15.14
N GLY A 109 23.24 10.53 14.72
CA GLY A 109 23.87 11.16 13.56
C GLY A 109 25.39 11.33 13.71
N GLU A 110 25.88 11.60 14.93
CA GLU A 110 27.30 11.67 15.25
C GLU A 110 27.97 10.31 15.14
N ASP A 111 27.35 9.27 15.70
CA ASP A 111 27.85 7.89 15.62
C ASP A 111 27.89 7.38 14.16
N GLN A 112 26.96 7.81 13.31
CA GLN A 112 26.89 7.44 11.90
C GLN A 112 27.72 8.36 10.97
N ALA A 113 28.38 9.40 11.47
CA ALA A 113 29.04 10.42 10.65
C ALA A 113 30.09 9.84 9.68
N SER A 114 30.76 8.75 10.06
CA SER A 114 31.75 8.06 9.21
C SER A 114 31.19 7.55 7.87
N ARG A 115 29.88 7.25 7.80
CA ARG A 115 29.19 6.79 6.59
C ARG A 115 28.76 7.93 5.67
N TYR A 116 28.78 9.17 6.17
CA TYR A 116 28.31 10.36 5.47
C TYR A 116 29.41 11.44 5.47
N PRO A 117 30.53 11.19 4.76
CA PRO A 117 31.64 12.14 4.75
C PRO A 117 31.17 13.48 4.16
N ASN A 118 31.62 14.57 4.78
CA ASN A 118 31.32 15.97 4.40
C ASN A 118 29.91 16.46 4.75
N TRP A 119 29.06 15.65 5.40
CA TRP A 119 27.80 16.14 5.94
C TRP A 119 27.95 16.51 7.42
N THR A 120 27.27 17.57 7.83
CA THR A 120 27.20 17.96 9.24
C THR A 120 26.33 16.95 9.99
N ARG A 121 26.54 16.84 11.31
CA ARG A 121 25.72 16.00 12.19
C ARG A 121 24.21 16.25 12.02
N GLY A 122 23.80 17.51 11.85
CA GLY A 122 22.40 17.88 11.60
C GLY A 122 21.86 17.31 10.29
N LEU A 123 22.63 17.40 9.20
CA LEU A 123 22.23 16.83 7.90
C LEU A 123 22.12 15.31 7.95
N VAL A 124 23.03 14.64 8.65
CA VAL A 124 22.96 13.19 8.89
C VAL A 124 21.70 12.85 9.70
N ALA A 125 21.45 13.57 10.79
CA ALA A 125 20.25 13.40 11.62
C ALA A 125 18.95 13.54 10.80
N THR A 126 18.84 14.53 9.91
CA THR A 126 17.68 14.68 9.01
C THR A 126 17.49 13.46 8.09
N VAL A 127 18.57 12.90 7.53
CA VAL A 127 18.48 11.68 6.72
C VAL A 127 18.02 10.49 7.56
N LEU A 128 18.61 10.31 8.75
CA LEU A 128 18.27 9.22 9.66
C LEU A 128 16.83 9.30 10.15
N TYR A 129 16.27 10.51 10.32
CA TYR A 129 14.86 10.70 10.64
C TYR A 129 13.95 10.10 9.57
N HIS A 130 14.18 10.43 8.30
CA HIS A 130 13.36 9.90 7.20
C HIS A 130 13.64 8.41 6.94
N ASP A 131 14.88 7.94 7.10
CA ASP A 131 15.23 6.51 7.02
C ASP A 131 14.58 5.69 8.15
N GLY A 132 14.49 6.24 9.36
CA GLY A 132 13.79 5.63 10.49
C GLY A 132 12.30 5.50 10.24
N ARG A 133 11.65 6.59 9.80
CA ARG A 133 10.23 6.59 9.37
C ARG A 133 9.97 5.55 8.29
N ARG A 134 10.82 5.50 7.27
CA ARG A 134 10.75 4.49 6.20
C ARG A 134 10.89 3.07 6.73
N SER A 135 11.78 2.85 7.70
CA SER A 135 11.98 1.53 8.33
C SER A 135 10.75 1.09 9.14
N LEU A 136 10.11 2.00 9.88
CA LEU A 136 8.84 1.73 10.56
C LEU A 136 7.72 1.36 9.58
N LEU A 137 7.59 2.09 8.46
CA LEU A 137 6.59 1.76 7.44
C LEU A 137 6.90 0.43 6.74
N THR A 138 8.17 0.14 6.47
CA THR A 138 8.59 -1.14 5.88
C THR A 138 8.28 -2.29 6.82
N ALA A 139 8.46 -2.09 8.13
CA ALA A 139 8.08 -3.06 9.15
C ALA A 139 6.56 -3.30 9.11
N LEU A 140 5.75 -2.24 9.03
CA LEU A 140 4.30 -2.36 8.87
C LEU A 140 3.94 -3.16 7.60
N LYS A 141 4.50 -2.80 6.44
CA LYS A 141 4.26 -3.53 5.18
C LYS A 141 4.61 -5.01 5.31
N THR A 142 5.74 -5.33 5.94
CA THR A 142 6.21 -6.71 6.15
C THR A 142 5.23 -7.49 7.03
N ILE A 143 4.70 -6.89 8.10
CA ILE A 143 3.66 -7.49 8.95
C ILE A 143 2.39 -7.74 8.11
N LEU A 144 1.93 -6.74 7.36
CA LEU A 144 0.71 -6.85 6.55
C LEU A 144 0.83 -7.91 5.45
N GLN A 145 2.02 -8.12 4.89
CA GLN A 145 2.26 -9.20 3.92
C GLN A 145 2.16 -10.60 4.53
N ALA A 146 2.31 -10.73 5.85
CA ALA A 146 2.08 -11.99 6.56
C ALA A 146 0.61 -12.24 6.88
N LYS A 147 -0.30 -11.30 6.57
CA LYS A 147 -1.74 -11.53 6.70
C LYS A 147 -2.15 -12.72 5.83
N GLN A 148 -2.90 -13.66 6.40
CA GLN A 148 -3.51 -14.73 5.61
C GLN A 148 -4.71 -14.19 4.83
N GLY A 149 -4.90 -14.66 3.61
CA GLY A 149 -6.01 -14.24 2.77
C GLY A 149 -5.93 -14.79 1.34
N GLN A 150 -6.45 -14.02 0.38
CA GLN A 150 -6.80 -14.52 -0.95
C GLN A 150 -5.61 -14.68 -1.89
N SER A 151 -4.73 -13.69 -1.96
CA SER A 151 -3.74 -13.63 -3.05
C SER A 151 -2.48 -14.47 -2.77
N TRP A 152 -2.06 -14.56 -1.50
CA TRP A 152 -0.93 -15.38 -1.09
C TRP A 152 -1.02 -15.76 0.38
N SER A 153 -0.26 -16.76 0.79
CA SER A 153 -0.06 -17.12 2.19
C SER A 153 1.41 -17.34 2.48
N ILE A 154 1.89 -16.78 3.58
CA ILE A 154 3.22 -17.06 4.10
C ILE A 154 3.07 -18.20 5.11
N SER A 155 3.68 -19.35 4.82
CA SER A 155 3.73 -20.47 5.76
C SER A 155 4.67 -20.11 6.92
N LEU A 156 4.06 -19.67 8.02
CA LEU A 156 4.71 -19.33 9.28
C LEU A 156 4.43 -20.41 10.34
N PRO A 157 5.30 -20.53 11.36
CA PRO A 157 5.03 -21.36 12.54
C PRO A 157 3.74 -20.92 13.24
N GLU A 158 2.94 -21.87 13.73
CA GLU A 158 1.60 -21.63 14.28
C GLU A 158 1.56 -20.50 15.33
N GLU A 159 2.52 -20.47 16.25
CA GLU A 159 2.55 -19.46 17.31
C GLU A 159 2.84 -18.05 16.77
N VAL A 160 3.74 -17.94 15.78
CA VAL A 160 4.08 -16.67 15.10
C VAL A 160 2.89 -16.22 14.27
N ASP A 161 2.29 -17.13 13.50
CA ASP A 161 1.14 -16.83 12.65
C ASP A 161 -0.04 -16.34 13.49
N ARG A 162 -0.46 -17.09 14.51
CA ARG A 162 -1.57 -16.74 15.40
C ARG A 162 -1.39 -15.36 16.03
N PHE A 163 -0.19 -15.06 16.54
CA PHE A 163 0.09 -13.74 17.10
C PHE A 163 0.02 -12.65 16.02
N THR A 164 0.63 -12.89 14.86
CA THR A 164 0.69 -11.93 13.76
C THR A 164 -0.70 -11.61 13.21
N GLN A 165 -1.55 -12.62 12.98
CA GLN A 165 -2.93 -12.40 12.53
C GLN A 165 -3.71 -11.56 13.56
N HIS A 166 -3.63 -11.91 14.85
CA HIS A 166 -4.31 -11.14 15.91
C HIS A 166 -3.81 -9.70 16.00
N TYR A 167 -2.51 -9.48 15.84
CA TYR A 167 -1.92 -8.15 15.85
C TYR A 167 -2.40 -7.31 14.66
N ILE A 168 -2.44 -7.89 13.46
CA ILE A 168 -2.96 -7.22 12.25
C ILE A 168 -4.42 -6.83 12.42
N SER A 169 -5.28 -7.74 12.89
CA SER A 169 -6.69 -7.43 13.18
C SER A 169 -6.80 -6.26 14.17
N THR A 170 -5.99 -6.25 15.23
CA THR A 170 -5.96 -5.16 16.21
C THR A 170 -5.58 -3.82 15.57
N LEU A 171 -4.65 -3.80 14.62
CA LEU A 171 -4.28 -2.57 13.91
C LEU A 171 -5.42 -2.08 13.01
N ILE A 172 -6.06 -2.99 12.26
CA ILE A 172 -7.20 -2.67 11.38
C ILE A 172 -8.36 -2.08 12.21
N ASP A 173 -8.70 -2.71 13.33
CA ASP A 173 -9.74 -2.26 14.26
C ASP A 173 -9.45 -0.86 14.83
N ARG A 174 -8.18 -0.48 14.92
CA ARG A 174 -7.72 0.85 15.35
C ARG A 174 -7.59 1.86 14.19
N GLU A 175 -8.42 1.69 13.16
CA GLU A 175 -8.50 2.56 11.98
C GLU A 175 -7.18 2.68 11.17
N LEU A 176 -6.33 1.64 11.11
CA LEU A 176 -5.05 1.69 10.36
C LEU A 176 -5.21 2.24 8.94
N VAL A 177 -6.22 1.79 8.19
CA VAL A 177 -6.48 2.23 6.81
C VAL A 177 -6.68 3.75 6.72
N LYS A 178 -7.45 4.32 7.65
CA LYS A 178 -7.66 5.78 7.72
C LYS A 178 -6.35 6.51 8.04
N GLN A 179 -5.56 6.00 8.97
CA GLN A 179 -4.26 6.60 9.32
C GLN A 179 -3.31 6.61 8.12
N ILE A 180 -3.31 5.54 7.30
CA ILE A 180 -2.52 5.49 6.08
C ILE A 180 -2.96 6.60 5.09
N PHE A 181 -4.26 6.78 4.87
CA PHE A 181 -4.77 7.86 4.01
C PHE A 181 -4.42 9.25 4.55
N ASP A 182 -4.55 9.48 5.86
CA ASP A 182 -4.20 10.74 6.49
C ASP A 182 -2.71 11.07 6.30
N GLN A 183 -1.83 10.07 6.39
CA GLN A 183 -0.41 10.25 6.10
C GLN A 183 -0.14 10.48 4.60
N LEU A 184 -0.79 9.75 3.69
CA LEU A 184 -0.63 9.94 2.25
C LEU A 184 -1.02 11.36 1.80
N ARG A 185 -2.03 11.98 2.43
CA ARG A 185 -2.45 13.37 2.19
C ARG A 185 -1.50 14.40 2.79
N LYS A 186 -0.88 14.05 3.92
CA LYS A 186 0.01 14.95 4.66
C LYS A 186 1.42 14.98 4.09
N ILE A 187 1.94 13.84 3.67
CA ILE A 187 3.32 13.73 3.18
C ILE A 187 3.37 14.20 1.74
N ASP A 188 4.00 15.35 1.53
CA ASP A 188 4.34 15.88 0.23
C ASP A 188 5.84 16.18 0.17
N VAL A 189 6.49 15.68 -0.88
CA VAL A 189 7.95 15.75 -1.03
C VAL A 189 8.42 17.20 -1.11
N GLN A 190 7.72 18.04 -1.88
CA GLN A 190 8.13 19.40 -2.12
C GLN A 190 7.91 20.29 -0.89
N ASN A 191 6.78 20.12 -0.20
CA ASN A 191 6.48 20.81 1.05
C ASN A 191 7.48 20.45 2.14
N GLU A 192 7.84 19.17 2.25
CA GLU A 192 8.80 18.70 3.25
C GLU A 192 10.21 19.21 2.94
N LEU A 193 10.67 19.13 1.69
CA LEU A 193 11.96 19.72 1.30
C LEU A 193 11.99 21.23 1.53
N THR A 194 10.92 21.95 1.20
CA THR A 194 10.82 23.41 1.43
C THR A 194 10.89 23.74 2.93
N ARG A 195 10.26 22.92 3.79
CA ARG A 195 10.32 23.07 5.24
C ARG A 195 11.75 22.84 5.76
N LEU A 196 12.41 21.77 5.31
CA LEU A 196 13.79 21.45 5.67
C LEU A 196 14.76 22.55 5.19
N GLU A 197 14.60 23.07 3.98
CA GLU A 197 15.44 24.14 3.42
C GLU A 197 15.39 25.42 4.24
N LYS A 198 14.19 25.86 4.65
CA LYS A 198 14.03 27.03 5.53
C LYS A 198 14.78 26.88 6.85
N GLY A 199 14.96 25.64 7.29
CA GLY A 199 15.64 25.26 8.51
C GLY A 199 17.13 24.98 8.39
N GLY A 200 17.72 25.04 7.19
CA GLY A 200 19.09 24.56 6.96
C GLY A 200 19.24 23.03 7.10
N GLY A 201 18.13 22.28 7.03
CA GLY A 201 18.09 20.82 7.07
C GLY A 201 18.34 20.14 5.71
N VAL A 202 18.70 20.90 4.67
CA VAL A 202 19.06 20.37 3.34
C VAL A 202 20.49 20.79 3.00
N GLY A 203 21.29 19.81 2.59
CA GLY A 203 22.69 19.98 2.22
C GLY A 203 22.91 20.16 0.72
N ASP A 204 23.89 19.44 0.19
CA ASP A 204 24.21 19.43 -1.23
C ASP A 204 23.17 18.66 -2.06
N GLN A 205 23.35 18.65 -3.39
CA GLN A 205 22.43 17.95 -4.30
C GLN A 205 22.29 16.45 -3.96
N LYS A 206 23.36 15.81 -3.49
CA LYS A 206 23.32 14.40 -3.07
C LYS A 206 22.40 14.21 -1.86
N HIS A 207 22.54 15.07 -0.85
CA HIS A 207 21.67 15.07 0.33
C HIS A 207 20.21 15.31 -0.06
N ARG A 208 19.95 16.31 -0.91
CA ARG A 208 18.60 16.61 -1.42
C ARG A 208 17.99 15.44 -2.17
N SER A 209 18.73 14.80 -3.07
CA SER A 209 18.26 13.63 -3.81
C SER A 209 17.94 12.45 -2.88
N LEU A 210 18.78 12.20 -1.87
CA LEU A 210 18.53 11.15 -0.88
C LEU A 210 17.26 11.44 -0.06
N LEU A 211 17.08 12.67 0.41
CA LEU A 211 15.86 13.05 1.13
C LEU A 211 14.62 12.91 0.26
N SER A 212 14.68 13.39 -0.98
CA SER A 212 13.57 13.26 -1.94
C SER A 212 13.19 11.79 -2.15
N TYR A 213 14.18 10.91 -2.30
CA TYR A 213 13.96 9.47 -2.38
C TYR A 213 13.29 8.93 -1.11
N LEU A 214 13.87 9.20 0.08
CA LEU A 214 13.35 8.70 1.36
C LEU A 214 11.91 9.14 1.65
N ILE A 215 11.54 10.38 1.29
CA ILE A 215 10.19 10.91 1.49
C ILE A 215 9.22 10.31 0.47
N SER A 216 9.64 10.17 -0.79
CA SER A 216 8.83 9.52 -1.83
C SER A 216 8.57 8.05 -1.51
N ASP A 217 9.60 7.34 -1.05
CA ASP A 217 9.51 5.92 -0.67
C ASP A 217 8.58 5.70 0.52
N GLN A 218 8.51 6.64 1.48
CA GLN A 218 7.50 6.61 2.54
C GLN A 218 6.07 6.62 1.99
N ARG A 219 5.79 7.45 0.98
CA ARG A 219 4.47 7.49 0.33
C ARG A 219 4.19 6.19 -0.42
N GLN A 220 5.18 5.66 -1.14
CA GLN A 220 5.05 4.39 -1.86
C GLN A 220 4.76 3.23 -0.89
N ILE A 221 5.50 3.11 0.22
CA ILE A 221 5.27 2.04 1.20
C ILE A 221 3.88 2.16 1.83
N LEU A 222 3.40 3.37 2.10
CA LEU A 222 2.04 3.59 2.61
C LEU A 222 0.97 3.08 1.62
N SER A 223 1.09 3.41 0.33
CA SER A 223 0.16 2.89 -0.67
C SER A 223 0.28 1.38 -0.86
N ASP A 224 1.50 0.84 -0.76
CA ASP A 224 1.72 -0.61 -0.83
C ASP A 224 1.12 -1.35 0.37
N CYS A 225 1.05 -0.73 1.56
CA CYS A 225 0.34 -1.30 2.71
C CYS A 225 -1.16 -1.45 2.40
N LEU A 226 -1.79 -0.45 1.76
CA LEU A 226 -3.20 -0.53 1.36
C LEU A 226 -3.41 -1.59 0.29
N PHE A 227 -2.54 -1.62 -0.72
CA PHE A 227 -2.59 -2.65 -1.76
C PHE A 227 -2.38 -4.07 -1.20
N THR A 228 -1.45 -4.21 -0.26
CA THR A 228 -1.19 -5.48 0.42
C THR A 228 -2.44 -5.97 1.16
N LEU A 229 -3.10 -5.08 1.91
CA LEU A 229 -4.34 -5.39 2.61
C LEU A 229 -5.45 -5.78 1.64
N SER A 230 -5.68 -5.00 0.59
CA SER A 230 -6.76 -5.25 -0.37
C SER A 230 -6.56 -6.52 -1.20
N CYS A 231 -5.31 -7.00 -1.36
CA CYS A 231 -5.03 -8.29 -1.96
C CYS A 231 -5.39 -9.47 -1.06
N GLN A 232 -5.39 -9.27 0.26
CA GLN A 232 -5.61 -10.33 1.25
C GLN A 232 -7.06 -10.41 1.69
N GLU A 233 -7.70 -9.26 1.90
CA GLU A 233 -9.11 -9.19 2.25
C GLU A 233 -9.81 -8.05 1.49
N PRO A 234 -11.09 -8.21 1.14
CA PRO A 234 -11.85 -7.13 0.54
C PRO A 234 -12.02 -6.01 1.56
N LEU A 235 -12.00 -4.77 1.09
CA LEU A 235 -12.09 -3.62 1.98
C LEU A 235 -13.55 -3.27 2.29
N SER A 236 -13.77 -2.69 3.47
CA SER A 236 -15.09 -2.17 3.85
C SER A 236 -15.56 -1.06 2.91
N LYS A 237 -16.89 -0.87 2.83
CA LYS A 237 -17.51 0.22 2.05
C LYS A 237 -16.88 1.59 2.34
N LYS A 238 -16.67 1.91 3.63
CA LYS A 238 -16.01 3.15 4.09
C LYS A 238 -14.63 3.32 3.45
N ASN A 239 -13.83 2.24 3.42
CA ASN A 239 -12.48 2.27 2.89
C ASN A 239 -12.48 2.35 1.35
N CYS A 240 -13.41 1.67 0.66
CA CYS A 240 -13.57 1.78 -0.79
C CYS A 240 -13.97 3.21 -1.22
N LEU A 241 -14.90 3.84 -0.51
CA LEU A 241 -15.26 5.25 -0.73
C LEU A 241 -14.06 6.18 -0.49
N GLU A 242 -13.19 5.86 0.46
CA GLU A 242 -11.97 6.62 0.72
C GLU A 242 -10.92 6.47 -0.39
N LEU A 243 -10.76 5.26 -0.95
CA LEU A 243 -9.96 5.03 -2.16
C LEU A 243 -10.46 5.88 -3.32
N ILE A 244 -11.79 5.88 -3.57
CA ILE A 244 -12.40 6.68 -4.64
C ILE A 244 -12.12 8.17 -4.45
N LYS A 245 -12.27 8.70 -3.22
CA LYS A 245 -11.94 10.11 -2.93
C LYS A 245 -10.47 10.41 -3.18
N PHE A 246 -9.56 9.54 -2.74
CA PHE A 246 -8.13 9.72 -2.97
C PHE A 246 -7.81 9.77 -4.47
N LEU A 247 -8.34 8.83 -5.25
CA LEU A 247 -8.15 8.78 -6.70
C LEU A 247 -8.73 10.03 -7.39
N ARG A 248 -9.90 10.51 -6.96
CA ARG A 248 -10.51 11.75 -7.46
C ARG A 248 -9.61 12.98 -7.29
N ASP A 249 -8.98 13.09 -6.12
CA ASP A 249 -8.13 14.22 -5.76
C ASP A 249 -6.68 14.07 -6.25
N SER A 250 -6.34 12.97 -6.91
CA SER A 250 -5.00 12.68 -7.42
C SER A 250 -4.73 13.38 -8.75
N ILE A 251 -3.62 14.11 -8.81
CA ILE A 251 -3.08 14.77 -10.03
C ILE A 251 -1.83 14.07 -10.57
N GLN A 252 -1.43 12.95 -9.96
CA GLN A 252 -0.06 12.46 -10.02
C GLN A 252 0.20 11.58 -11.25
N THR A 253 0.03 12.15 -12.43
CA THR A 253 0.84 11.74 -13.56
C THR A 253 2.23 12.36 -13.39
N ARG A 254 3.28 11.57 -13.61
CA ARG A 254 4.62 12.08 -13.82
C ARG A 254 4.60 13.10 -14.97
N GLY A 255 5.64 13.93 -15.09
CA GLY A 255 5.71 14.98 -16.12
C GLY A 255 5.67 14.45 -17.58
N ASP A 256 5.80 13.14 -17.76
CA ASP A 256 5.71 12.38 -19.00
C ASP A 256 4.29 11.83 -19.28
N GLY A 257 3.31 12.05 -18.40
CA GLY A 257 1.94 11.53 -18.51
C GLY A 257 1.75 10.12 -17.94
N VAL A 258 2.80 9.49 -17.41
CA VAL A 258 2.74 8.15 -16.82
C VAL A 258 2.19 8.21 -15.39
N LEU A 259 1.40 7.22 -14.98
CA LEU A 259 0.84 7.19 -13.62
C LEU A 259 1.95 6.93 -12.60
N ASP A 260 2.01 7.75 -11.55
CA ASP A 260 2.98 7.53 -10.47
C ASP A 260 2.66 6.27 -9.65
N GLY A 261 3.67 5.72 -9.00
CA GLY A 261 3.56 4.46 -8.25
C GLY A 261 2.56 4.51 -7.09
N VAL A 262 2.35 5.67 -6.44
CA VAL A 262 1.39 5.80 -5.34
C VAL A 262 -0.03 5.70 -5.89
N THR A 263 -0.36 6.50 -6.92
CA THR A 263 -1.71 6.46 -7.51
C THR A 263 -1.99 5.10 -8.16
N LEU A 264 -0.98 4.48 -8.77
CA LEU A 264 -1.08 3.13 -9.31
C LEU A 264 -1.42 2.11 -8.21
N SER A 265 -0.68 2.09 -7.09
CA SER A 265 -0.95 1.20 -5.97
C SER A 265 -2.37 1.38 -5.43
N ILE A 266 -2.84 2.63 -5.29
CA ILE A 266 -4.20 2.93 -4.82
C ILE A 266 -5.28 2.50 -5.82
N LEU A 267 -5.06 2.69 -7.12
CA LEU A 267 -5.98 2.22 -8.17
C LEU A 267 -6.14 0.70 -8.09
N PHE A 268 -5.03 -0.03 -7.98
CA PHE A 268 -5.08 -1.47 -7.83
C PHE A 268 -5.55 -1.92 -6.44
N SER A 269 -5.40 -1.11 -5.39
CA SER A 269 -6.08 -1.36 -4.12
C SER A 269 -7.60 -1.37 -4.31
N PHE A 270 -8.14 -0.41 -5.07
CA PHE A 270 -9.56 -0.38 -5.40
C PHE A 270 -9.97 -1.60 -6.22
N ILE A 271 -9.30 -1.88 -7.34
CA ILE A 271 -9.62 -3.01 -8.22
C ILE A 271 -9.60 -4.34 -7.46
N THR A 272 -8.59 -4.57 -6.62
CA THR A 272 -8.51 -5.80 -5.80
C THR A 272 -9.56 -5.86 -4.69
N SER A 273 -9.87 -4.73 -4.06
CA SER A 273 -10.85 -4.68 -2.96
C SER A 273 -12.28 -5.02 -3.38
N ILE A 274 -12.60 -4.86 -4.67
CA ILE A 274 -13.93 -5.11 -5.22
C ILE A 274 -13.99 -6.41 -6.03
N ASP A 275 -12.88 -7.14 -6.14
CA ASP A 275 -12.86 -8.36 -6.93
C ASP A 275 -13.56 -9.51 -6.19
N VAL A 276 -14.65 -9.96 -6.79
CA VAL A 276 -15.54 -11.02 -6.29
C VAL A 276 -15.78 -12.08 -7.35
N GLY A 277 -15.11 -12.00 -8.51
CA GLY A 277 -15.40 -12.89 -9.64
C GLY A 277 -15.26 -14.37 -9.27
N HIS A 278 -14.26 -14.70 -8.45
CA HIS A 278 -14.00 -16.06 -7.97
C HIS A 278 -15.08 -16.62 -7.04
N LEU A 279 -15.90 -15.77 -6.41
CA LEU A 279 -17.01 -16.20 -5.54
C LEU A 279 -18.11 -16.87 -6.35
N PHE A 280 -18.33 -16.41 -7.58
CA PHE A 280 -19.41 -16.89 -8.44
C PHE A 280 -18.97 -18.00 -9.41
N GLU A 281 -17.67 -18.28 -9.46
CA GLU A 281 -17.11 -19.39 -10.25
C GLU A 281 -17.10 -20.73 -9.48
N ASN A 282 -17.17 -20.71 -8.14
CA ASN A 282 -17.05 -21.91 -7.29
C ASN A 282 -18.31 -22.15 -6.43
N GLU A 283 -19.11 -23.18 -6.75
CA GLU A 283 -20.34 -23.57 -6.03
C GLU A 283 -20.11 -24.15 -4.60
N SER A 284 -18.90 -24.08 -4.04
CA SER A 284 -18.49 -24.89 -2.88
C SER A 284 -18.17 -24.12 -1.60
N GLY A 285 -18.44 -22.81 -1.53
CA GLY A 285 -18.23 -22.01 -0.31
C GLY A 285 -19.40 -22.13 0.67
N ASP A 286 -19.10 -22.22 1.97
CA ASP A 286 -20.12 -22.06 3.03
C ASP A 286 -20.58 -20.60 3.06
N GLU A 287 -21.84 -20.33 2.72
CA GLU A 287 -22.44 -18.99 2.59
C GLU A 287 -22.20 -18.11 3.83
N LEU A 288 -22.21 -18.69 5.04
CA LEU A 288 -21.97 -17.95 6.28
C LEU A 288 -20.55 -17.39 6.34
N THR A 289 -19.55 -18.18 5.94
CA THR A 289 -18.15 -17.75 5.92
C THR A 289 -17.86 -16.70 4.86
N LEU A 290 -18.59 -16.71 3.75
CA LEU A 290 -18.48 -15.71 2.68
C LEU A 290 -19.06 -14.36 3.11
N ASN A 291 -20.23 -14.36 3.76
CA ASN A 291 -20.86 -13.12 4.25
C ASN A 291 -19.99 -12.39 5.29
N ASP A 292 -19.34 -13.12 6.19
CA ASP A 292 -18.45 -12.54 7.19
C ASP A 292 -17.14 -12.00 6.59
N THR A 293 -16.71 -12.53 5.44
CA THR A 293 -15.43 -12.19 4.80
C THR A 293 -15.56 -11.07 3.76
N TYR A 294 -16.68 -10.98 3.04
CA TYR A 294 -16.85 -10.03 1.94
C TYR A 294 -17.89 -8.95 2.30
N PRO A 295 -17.46 -7.70 2.56
CA PRO A 295 -18.35 -6.59 2.92
C PRO A 295 -19.45 -6.31 1.89
N ILE A 296 -19.22 -6.62 0.61
CA ILE A 296 -20.23 -6.46 -0.45
C ILE A 296 -21.42 -7.41 -0.27
N LEU A 297 -21.23 -8.57 0.38
CA LEU A 297 -22.29 -9.53 0.68
C LEU A 297 -23.02 -9.18 1.99
N SER A 298 -22.30 -8.67 2.99
CA SER A 298 -22.87 -8.38 4.32
C SER A 298 -23.44 -6.96 4.47
N ASP A 299 -22.97 -5.97 3.72
CA ASP A 299 -23.51 -4.61 3.73
C ASP A 299 -24.42 -4.37 2.50
N PRO A 300 -25.77 -4.38 2.66
CA PRO A 300 -26.70 -4.21 1.55
C PRO A 300 -26.63 -2.82 0.91
N THR A 301 -26.00 -1.86 1.59
CA THR A 301 -25.79 -0.49 1.07
C THR A 301 -24.44 -0.33 0.37
N PHE A 302 -23.62 -1.37 0.29
CA PHE A 302 -22.31 -1.33 -0.37
C PHE A 302 -22.42 -0.94 -1.84
N ILE A 303 -23.18 -1.71 -2.64
CA ILE A 303 -23.35 -1.44 -4.07
C ILE A 303 -24.09 -0.10 -4.30
N PRO A 304 -25.21 0.18 -3.61
CA PRO A 304 -25.91 1.47 -3.76
C PRO A 304 -25.03 2.69 -3.50
N ASP A 305 -24.37 2.77 -2.35
CA ASP A 305 -23.62 3.98 -1.94
C ASP A 305 -22.38 4.20 -2.83
N VAL A 306 -21.69 3.14 -3.22
CA VAL A 306 -20.51 3.24 -4.10
C VAL A 306 -20.94 3.65 -5.51
N THR A 307 -22.01 3.07 -6.04
CA THR A 307 -22.56 3.44 -7.35
C THR A 307 -23.01 4.90 -7.35
N GLU A 308 -23.74 5.34 -6.32
CA GLU A 308 -24.14 6.73 -6.15
C GLU A 308 -22.93 7.67 -6.11
N GLU A 309 -21.89 7.34 -5.35
CA GLU A 309 -20.68 8.17 -5.24
C GLU A 309 -19.93 8.30 -6.58
N LEU A 310 -19.96 7.27 -7.43
CA LEU A 310 -19.34 7.29 -8.76
C LEU A 310 -20.17 8.06 -9.81
N MET A 311 -21.50 7.99 -9.69
CA MET A 311 -22.44 8.71 -10.56
C MET A 311 -22.55 10.20 -10.22
N LYS A 312 -22.20 10.62 -8.99
CA LYS A 312 -22.18 12.04 -8.62
C LYS A 312 -21.32 12.84 -9.60
N ASP A 313 -21.86 13.97 -10.03
CA ASP A 313 -21.13 14.95 -10.84
C ASP A 313 -20.16 15.73 -9.95
N ARG A 314 -19.04 15.08 -9.62
CA ARG A 314 -17.90 15.68 -8.93
C ARG A 314 -16.75 15.78 -9.90
N GLU A 315 -16.01 16.88 -9.80
CA GLU A 315 -14.80 17.07 -10.59
C GLU A 315 -13.73 16.06 -10.16
N TRP A 316 -13.14 15.37 -11.14
CA TRP A 316 -11.96 14.54 -10.97
C TRP A 316 -10.77 15.26 -11.56
N LYS A 317 -9.69 15.36 -10.81
CA LYS A 317 -8.48 16.05 -11.29
C LYS A 317 -7.83 15.33 -12.47
N CYS A 318 -7.97 14.00 -12.53
CA CYS A 318 -7.69 13.19 -13.71
C CYS A 318 -8.98 12.44 -14.11
N LYS A 319 -9.56 12.81 -15.24
CA LYS A 319 -10.86 12.28 -15.72
C LYS A 319 -10.73 10.86 -16.24
N GLU A 320 -9.59 10.54 -16.83
CA GLU A 320 -9.24 9.23 -17.34
C GLU A 320 -9.09 8.21 -16.20
N LEU A 321 -8.58 8.65 -15.04
CA LEU A 321 -8.54 7.84 -13.82
C LEU A 321 -9.94 7.53 -13.28
N LYS A 322 -10.91 8.47 -13.40
CA LYS A 322 -12.33 8.17 -13.19
C LYS A 322 -12.78 7.04 -14.12
N GLY A 323 -12.36 7.10 -15.39
CA GLY A 323 -12.61 6.06 -16.38
C GLY A 323 -12.15 4.67 -15.91
N CYS A 324 -10.95 4.54 -15.36
CA CYS A 324 -10.48 3.25 -14.81
C CYS A 324 -11.35 2.72 -13.67
N VAL A 325 -11.74 3.60 -12.74
CA VAL A 325 -12.59 3.24 -11.59
C VAL A 325 -13.99 2.83 -12.06
N LEU A 326 -14.58 3.58 -12.99
CA LEU A 326 -15.88 3.28 -13.59
C LEU A 326 -15.84 1.97 -14.38
N PHE A 327 -14.77 1.71 -15.12
CA PHE A 327 -14.60 0.47 -15.88
C PHE A 327 -14.56 -0.73 -14.96
N ALA A 328 -13.72 -0.69 -13.92
CA ALA A 328 -13.64 -1.78 -12.93
C ALA A 328 -14.97 -2.00 -12.19
N TRP A 329 -15.65 -0.92 -11.80
CA TRP A 329 -16.96 -1.00 -11.16
C TRP A 329 -18.05 -1.53 -12.10
N GLY A 330 -18.07 -1.11 -13.36
CA GLY A 330 -19.00 -1.62 -14.37
C GLY A 330 -18.83 -3.12 -14.63
N GLN A 331 -17.58 -3.61 -14.66
CA GLN A 331 -17.32 -5.06 -14.72
C GLN A 331 -17.87 -5.81 -13.50
N LEU A 332 -17.66 -5.27 -12.30
CA LEU A 332 -18.24 -5.84 -11.07
C LEU A 332 -19.76 -5.92 -11.16
N LEU A 333 -20.43 -4.83 -11.52
CA LEU A 333 -21.89 -4.79 -11.59
C LEU A 333 -22.43 -5.80 -12.60
N ARG A 334 -21.75 -5.99 -13.74
CA ARG A 334 -22.10 -7.03 -14.72
C ARG A 334 -22.04 -8.44 -14.14
N ILE A 335 -21.03 -8.73 -13.32
CA ILE A 335 -20.92 -10.02 -12.63
C ILE A 335 -22.08 -10.16 -11.63
N CYS A 336 -22.31 -9.14 -10.80
CA CYS A 336 -23.40 -9.10 -9.83
C CYS A 336 -24.79 -9.23 -10.46
N ALA A 337 -25.03 -8.63 -11.63
CA ALA A 337 -26.30 -8.74 -12.36
C ALA A 337 -26.65 -10.20 -12.72
N THR A 338 -25.63 -11.05 -12.87
CA THR A 338 -25.79 -12.47 -13.21
C THR A 338 -25.75 -13.40 -12.00
N ALA A 339 -25.53 -12.88 -10.80
CA ALA A 339 -25.27 -13.67 -9.61
C ALA A 339 -26.19 -13.30 -8.42
N SER A 340 -26.75 -14.32 -7.77
CA SER A 340 -27.44 -14.18 -6.48
C SER A 340 -26.43 -13.82 -5.38
N PRO A 341 -26.76 -12.97 -4.38
CA PRO A 341 -28.07 -12.34 -4.13
C PRO A 341 -28.27 -10.98 -4.81
N PHE A 342 -27.39 -10.59 -5.74
CA PHE A 342 -27.32 -9.22 -6.26
C PHE A 342 -28.19 -8.97 -7.49
N SER A 343 -28.68 -10.01 -8.16
CA SER A 343 -29.41 -9.91 -9.43
C SER A 343 -30.65 -9.02 -9.38
N ASP A 344 -31.25 -8.82 -8.20
CA ASP A 344 -32.46 -8.02 -8.01
C ASP A 344 -32.17 -6.54 -7.63
N LEU A 345 -30.91 -6.15 -7.47
CA LEU A 345 -30.53 -4.76 -7.15
C LEU A 345 -30.67 -3.87 -8.38
N GLN A 346 -31.29 -2.71 -8.25
CA GLN A 346 -31.47 -1.77 -9.37
C GLN A 346 -30.13 -1.24 -9.92
N GLU A 347 -29.14 -1.05 -9.05
CA GLU A 347 -27.86 -0.45 -9.41
C GLU A 347 -27.05 -1.32 -10.37
N VAL A 348 -27.25 -2.65 -10.38
CA VAL A 348 -26.52 -3.54 -11.29
C VAL A 348 -26.91 -3.30 -12.76
N GLU A 349 -28.08 -2.72 -13.03
CA GLU A 349 -28.52 -2.30 -14.37
C GLU A 349 -27.70 -1.12 -14.94
N SER A 350 -26.90 -0.44 -14.09
CA SER A 350 -26.06 0.68 -14.51
C SER A 350 -24.72 0.25 -15.13
N ASP A 351 -24.44 -1.05 -15.17
CA ASP A 351 -23.15 -1.61 -15.58
C ASP A 351 -22.67 -1.17 -16.99
N GLU A 352 -23.56 -1.21 -17.99
CA GLU A 352 -23.27 -0.80 -19.35
C GLU A 352 -23.10 0.72 -19.44
N ALA A 353 -23.95 1.49 -18.76
CA ALA A 353 -23.87 2.95 -18.74
C ALA A 353 -22.56 3.45 -18.11
N LEU A 354 -22.10 2.82 -17.02
CA LEU A 354 -20.82 3.16 -16.38
C LEU A 354 -19.62 2.74 -17.25
N THR A 355 -19.72 1.60 -17.94
CA THR A 355 -18.69 1.15 -18.87
C THR A 355 -18.59 2.10 -20.08
N ASP A 356 -19.71 2.53 -20.64
CA ASP A 356 -19.75 3.51 -21.73
C ASP A 356 -19.19 4.86 -21.27
N ALA A 357 -19.52 5.30 -20.06
CA ALA A 357 -18.91 6.50 -19.47
C ALA A 357 -17.39 6.36 -19.33
N ALA A 358 -16.88 5.19 -18.92
CA ALA A 358 -15.44 4.93 -18.85
C ALA A 358 -14.75 5.00 -20.22
N ILE A 359 -15.38 4.42 -21.25
CA ILE A 359 -14.87 4.47 -22.63
C ILE A 359 -14.85 5.90 -23.15
N ASN A 360 -15.91 6.67 -22.91
CA ASN A 360 -15.98 8.09 -23.28
C ASN A 360 -14.92 8.95 -22.58
N LEU A 361 -14.45 8.52 -21.40
CA LEU A 361 -13.33 9.13 -20.67
C LEU A 361 -11.96 8.63 -21.14
N GLY A 362 -11.89 7.78 -22.17
CA GLY A 362 -10.63 7.32 -22.78
C GLY A 362 -9.92 6.23 -21.99
N VAL A 363 -10.65 5.40 -21.23
CA VAL A 363 -10.05 4.39 -20.32
C VAL A 363 -9.01 3.48 -20.98
N PHE A 364 -9.26 2.98 -22.19
CA PHE A 364 -8.32 2.04 -22.84
C PHE A 364 -6.99 2.70 -23.22
N ARG A 365 -7.06 3.94 -23.71
CA ARG A 365 -5.87 4.72 -24.02
C ARG A 365 -5.10 5.06 -22.75
N PHE A 366 -5.79 5.46 -21.68
CA PHE A 366 -5.13 5.77 -20.41
C PHE A 366 -4.50 4.54 -19.75
N LEU A 367 -5.16 3.38 -19.80
CA LEU A 367 -4.58 2.11 -19.37
C LEU A 367 -3.29 1.79 -20.14
N THR A 368 -3.24 2.11 -21.43
CA THR A 368 -2.06 1.90 -22.28
C THR A 368 -0.94 2.91 -21.99
N ASP A 369 -1.24 4.20 -22.14
CA ASP A 369 -0.27 5.28 -22.17
C ASP A 369 0.20 5.68 -20.77
N SER A 370 -0.60 5.43 -19.72
CA SER A 370 -0.32 5.87 -18.35
C SER A 370 -0.15 4.73 -17.35
N VAL A 371 -0.98 3.68 -17.40
CA VAL A 371 -0.91 2.57 -16.42
C VAL A 371 0.16 1.55 -16.81
N ILE A 372 0.06 0.95 -18.00
CA ILE A 372 1.02 -0.06 -18.47
C ILE A 372 2.40 0.56 -18.67
N ALA A 373 2.48 1.80 -19.14
CA ALA A 373 3.75 2.52 -19.30
C ALA A 373 4.50 2.76 -17.97
N SER A 374 3.85 2.58 -16.81
CA SER A 374 4.47 2.74 -15.50
C SER A 374 5.41 1.57 -15.19
N GLU A 375 6.66 1.86 -14.83
CA GLU A 375 7.63 0.81 -14.42
C GLU A 375 7.11 -0.02 -13.23
N CYS A 376 6.36 0.62 -12.32
CA CYS A 376 5.76 -0.04 -11.17
C CYS A 376 4.65 -1.04 -11.57
N PHE A 377 4.04 -0.90 -12.75
CA PHE A 377 3.03 -1.85 -13.23
C PHE A 377 3.65 -3.22 -13.49
N HIS A 378 4.85 -3.23 -14.05
CA HIS A 378 5.55 -4.45 -14.44
C HIS A 378 6.36 -5.09 -13.31
N SER A 379 6.51 -4.42 -12.15
CA SER A 379 7.17 -4.99 -10.98
C SER A 379 6.25 -5.87 -10.12
N GLU A 380 4.94 -5.73 -10.26
CA GLU A 380 3.95 -6.39 -9.40
C GLU A 380 3.04 -7.32 -10.22
N GLU A 381 3.20 -8.63 -10.06
CA GLU A 381 2.46 -9.66 -10.79
C GLU A 381 0.94 -9.50 -10.68
N ILE A 382 0.46 -9.11 -9.49
CA ILE A 382 -0.96 -8.95 -9.22
C ILE A 382 -1.55 -7.80 -10.06
N TYR A 383 -0.82 -6.72 -10.33
CA TYR A 383 -1.31 -5.65 -11.20
C TYR A 383 -1.58 -6.17 -12.61
N VAL A 384 -0.62 -6.91 -13.18
CA VAL A 384 -0.74 -7.49 -14.51
C VAL A 384 -1.92 -8.47 -14.57
N ARG A 385 -2.04 -9.35 -13.56
CA ARG A 385 -3.16 -10.31 -13.48
C ARG A 385 -4.51 -9.63 -13.34
N LYS A 386 -4.63 -8.57 -12.52
CA LYS A 386 -5.89 -7.84 -12.32
C LYS A 386 -6.30 -7.08 -13.57
N LEU A 387 -5.35 -6.47 -14.28
CA LEU A 387 -5.66 -5.82 -15.56
C LEU A 387 -6.07 -6.86 -16.63
N HIS A 388 -5.38 -7.99 -16.70
CA HIS A 388 -5.78 -9.12 -17.54
C HIS A 388 -7.19 -9.63 -17.19
N GLN A 389 -7.54 -9.74 -15.90
CA GLN A 389 -8.88 -10.13 -15.46
C GLN A 389 -9.94 -9.13 -15.91
N LEU A 390 -9.69 -7.82 -15.82
CA LEU A 390 -10.60 -6.79 -16.33
C LEU A 390 -10.78 -6.88 -17.86
N VAL A 391 -9.67 -7.03 -18.61
CA VAL A 391 -9.69 -7.15 -20.08
C VAL A 391 -10.46 -8.40 -20.51
N THR A 392 -10.18 -9.54 -19.90
CA THR A 392 -10.87 -10.80 -20.23
C THR A 392 -12.33 -10.78 -19.78
N SER A 393 -12.66 -10.19 -18.64
CA SER A 393 -14.06 -9.99 -18.22
C SER A 393 -14.81 -9.15 -19.25
N TYR A 394 -14.21 -8.07 -19.74
CA TYR A 394 -14.87 -7.21 -20.74
C TYR A 394 -15.15 -7.95 -22.04
N ILE A 395 -14.18 -8.70 -22.55
CA ILE A 395 -14.35 -9.57 -23.75
C ILE A 395 -15.46 -10.60 -23.54
N VAL A 396 -15.51 -11.20 -22.35
CA VAL A 396 -16.41 -12.31 -22.07
C VAL A 396 -17.82 -11.83 -21.75
N ASN A 397 -17.99 -10.70 -21.08
CA ASN A 397 -19.27 -10.33 -20.47
C ASN A 397 -19.97 -9.14 -21.14
N MET A 398 -19.29 -8.40 -22.02
CA MET A 398 -19.82 -7.18 -22.63
C MET A 398 -19.59 -7.11 -24.14
N GLN A 399 -20.32 -6.22 -24.81
CA GLN A 399 -20.06 -5.88 -26.20
C GLN A 399 -18.86 -4.94 -26.29
N ILE A 400 -17.88 -5.33 -27.11
CA ILE A 400 -16.67 -4.52 -27.34
C ILE A 400 -17.04 -3.25 -28.10
N LYS A 401 -16.62 -2.11 -27.56
CA LYS A 401 -16.74 -0.77 -28.11
C LYS A 401 -15.34 -0.13 -28.11
N ASP A 402 -15.14 0.88 -28.95
CA ASP A 402 -13.81 1.50 -29.16
C ASP A 402 -12.72 0.46 -29.48
N GLU A 403 -13.01 -0.40 -30.46
CA GLU A 403 -12.19 -1.56 -30.83
C GLU A 403 -10.72 -1.19 -31.07
N GLN A 404 -10.46 -0.04 -31.69
CA GLN A 404 -9.09 0.39 -32.00
C GLN A 404 -8.27 0.61 -30.72
N ASN A 405 -8.75 1.40 -29.77
CA ASN A 405 -8.00 1.65 -28.53
C ASN A 405 -7.99 0.40 -27.63
N PHE A 406 -9.06 -0.40 -27.66
CA PHE A 406 -9.08 -1.67 -26.94
C PHE A 406 -8.04 -2.66 -27.46
N MET A 407 -7.86 -2.78 -28.78
CA MET A 407 -6.81 -3.63 -29.37
C MET A 407 -5.40 -3.12 -29.07
N LEU A 408 -5.20 -1.79 -28.99
CA LEU A 408 -3.93 -1.22 -28.54
C LEU A 408 -3.64 -1.59 -27.07
N LEU A 409 -4.64 -1.53 -26.20
CA LEU A 409 -4.53 -1.97 -24.81
C LEU A 409 -4.13 -3.45 -24.72
N VAL A 410 -4.82 -4.32 -25.45
CA VAL A 410 -4.50 -5.76 -25.51
C VAL A 410 -3.06 -5.97 -26.00
N SER A 411 -2.66 -5.30 -27.07
CA SER A 411 -1.30 -5.39 -27.60
C SER A 411 -0.24 -4.92 -26.60
N SER A 412 -0.50 -3.84 -25.86
CA SER A 412 0.44 -3.29 -24.88
C SER A 412 0.55 -4.18 -23.64
N LEU A 413 -0.57 -4.75 -23.18
CA LEU A 413 -0.59 -5.63 -22.00
C LEU A 413 0.17 -6.93 -22.24
N TYR A 414 0.02 -7.52 -23.42
CA TYR A 414 0.62 -8.83 -23.74
C TYR A 414 1.89 -8.75 -24.60
N GLY A 415 2.23 -7.56 -25.11
CA GLY A 415 3.39 -7.35 -25.96
C GLY A 415 4.72 -7.50 -25.24
N ILE A 416 4.74 -7.29 -23.91
CA ILE A 416 5.91 -7.46 -23.05
C ILE A 416 5.46 -8.24 -21.80
N ASP A 417 6.14 -9.34 -21.52
CA ASP A 417 5.89 -10.17 -20.33
C ASP A 417 7.17 -10.29 -19.49
N PRO A 418 7.56 -9.21 -18.77
CA PRO A 418 8.81 -9.17 -18.04
C PRO A 418 8.82 -10.12 -16.82
N LEU A 419 7.63 -10.52 -16.35
CA LEU A 419 7.44 -11.42 -15.23
C LEU A 419 7.26 -12.88 -15.67
N SER A 420 7.27 -13.16 -16.98
CA SER A 420 7.08 -14.51 -17.55
C SER A 420 5.81 -15.21 -17.02
N ILE A 421 4.71 -14.46 -16.92
CA ILE A 421 3.42 -14.95 -16.41
C ILE A 421 2.68 -15.76 -17.50
N GLU A 422 2.98 -15.50 -18.77
CA GLU A 422 2.44 -16.18 -19.95
C GLU A 422 0.91 -16.04 -20.11
N LEU A 423 0.31 -14.93 -19.63
CA LEU A 423 -1.15 -14.68 -19.66
C LEU A 423 -1.75 -14.65 -21.07
N SER A 424 -0.93 -14.39 -22.09
CA SER A 424 -1.39 -14.42 -23.49
C SER A 424 -1.83 -15.82 -23.94
N ARG A 425 -1.42 -16.89 -23.22
CA ARG A 425 -1.86 -18.26 -23.51
C ARG A 425 -3.37 -18.45 -23.41
N ASP A 426 -4.08 -17.64 -22.60
CA ASP A 426 -5.53 -17.72 -22.43
C ASP A 426 -6.33 -17.46 -23.72
N PHE A 427 -5.71 -16.83 -24.71
CA PHE A 427 -6.29 -16.61 -26.05
C PHE A 427 -6.03 -17.77 -27.02
N TRP A 428 -4.96 -18.54 -26.79
CA TRP A 428 -4.49 -19.55 -27.75
C TRP A 428 -4.72 -21.00 -27.29
N GLN A 429 -4.93 -21.21 -25.99
CA GLN A 429 -5.03 -22.54 -25.39
C GLN A 429 -6.42 -22.80 -24.80
N ILE A 430 -7.12 -23.78 -25.38
CA ILE A 430 -8.27 -24.42 -24.75
C ILE A 430 -7.73 -25.53 -23.82
N THR A 431 -7.22 -25.17 -22.65
CA THR A 431 -6.70 -26.15 -21.68
C THR A 431 -7.80 -26.67 -20.76
N THR A 432 -7.83 -27.99 -20.53
CA THR A 432 -8.55 -28.56 -19.39
C THR A 432 -7.93 -28.03 -18.09
N PRO A 433 -8.73 -27.62 -17.08
CA PRO A 433 -8.22 -26.97 -15.88
C PRO A 433 -7.31 -27.94 -15.13
N SER A 434 -6.02 -27.63 -15.08
CA SER A 434 -5.08 -28.25 -14.16
C SER A 434 -4.93 -27.30 -12.98
N HIS A 435 -5.23 -27.78 -11.78
CA HIS A 435 -4.97 -27.03 -10.56
C HIS A 435 -3.48 -26.64 -10.54
N HIS A 436 -3.20 -25.34 -10.47
CA HIS A 436 -1.88 -24.84 -10.12
C HIS A 436 -1.60 -25.12 -8.65
N LEU A 437 -1.18 -26.34 -8.33
CA LEU A 437 -0.51 -26.69 -7.09
C LEU A 437 0.62 -27.68 -7.41
N ASN A 438 1.82 -27.34 -6.95
CA ASN A 438 3.01 -28.21 -6.99
C ASN A 438 2.68 -29.61 -6.44
N ILE A 439 2.60 -30.62 -7.30
CA ILE A 439 2.62 -32.04 -6.91
C ILE A 439 3.72 -32.73 -7.73
N PRO A 440 4.62 -33.53 -7.12
CA PRO A 440 5.67 -34.23 -7.85
C PRO A 440 5.05 -35.22 -8.85
N LEU A 441 5.67 -35.33 -10.03
CA LEU A 441 5.35 -36.34 -11.04
C LEU A 441 5.54 -37.75 -10.48
N ALA A 442 4.45 -38.34 -9.97
CA ALA A 442 4.23 -39.77 -10.01
C ALA A 442 2.74 -40.04 -9.81
N GLU A 443 2.17 -40.79 -10.76
CA GLU A 443 0.84 -41.45 -10.67
C GLU A 443 -0.40 -40.55 -10.86
N SER A 444 -0.92 -40.53 -12.09
CA SER A 444 -2.28 -41.01 -12.37
C SER A 444 -2.72 -40.64 -13.78
N ILE A 445 -2.79 -41.65 -14.63
CA ILE A 445 -3.43 -41.63 -15.94
C ILE A 445 -4.95 -41.72 -15.68
N THR A 446 -5.64 -40.58 -15.59
CA THR A 446 -7.08 -40.44 -15.89
C THR A 446 -7.41 -38.97 -16.19
N HIS A 447 -7.01 -38.47 -17.37
CA HIS A 447 -7.50 -37.17 -17.85
C HIS A 447 -8.99 -37.29 -18.28
N ALA A 448 -9.90 -37.08 -17.34
CA ALA A 448 -11.28 -36.74 -17.70
C ALA A 448 -11.24 -35.38 -18.44
N LYS A 449 -11.59 -35.38 -19.74
CA LYS A 449 -11.74 -34.15 -20.54
C LYS A 449 -12.87 -33.30 -19.96
N ARG A 450 -12.56 -32.40 -19.02
CA ARG A 450 -13.47 -31.33 -18.62
C ARG A 450 -13.73 -30.42 -19.82
N ARG A 451 -15.00 -30.04 -20.03
CA ARG A 451 -15.37 -29.07 -21.07
C ARG A 451 -14.69 -27.73 -20.78
N PRO A 452 -14.28 -26.97 -21.82
CA PRO A 452 -13.72 -25.63 -21.64
C PRO A 452 -14.73 -24.71 -20.94
N SER A 453 -14.25 -23.77 -20.11
CA SER A 453 -15.13 -22.78 -19.49
C SER A 453 -15.65 -21.79 -20.54
N ALA A 454 -16.79 -21.15 -20.27
CA ALA A 454 -17.35 -20.12 -21.15
C ALA A 454 -16.35 -18.96 -21.38
N LYS A 455 -15.56 -18.64 -20.34
CA LYS A 455 -14.46 -17.68 -20.41
C LYS A 455 -13.43 -18.09 -21.46
N GLN A 456 -12.90 -19.32 -21.39
CA GLN A 456 -11.90 -19.84 -22.34
C GLN A 456 -12.41 -19.88 -23.78
N VAL A 457 -13.68 -20.23 -23.99
CA VAL A 457 -14.26 -20.24 -25.33
C VAL A 457 -14.36 -18.82 -25.89
N ARG A 458 -14.83 -17.84 -25.09
CA ARG A 458 -14.97 -16.46 -25.55
C ARG A 458 -13.62 -15.78 -25.76
N THR A 459 -12.63 -16.00 -24.89
CA THR A 459 -11.27 -15.45 -25.11
C THR A 459 -10.58 -16.08 -26.31
N TYR A 460 -10.86 -17.34 -26.66
CA TYR A 460 -10.35 -17.98 -27.88
C TYR A 460 -11.05 -17.50 -29.16
N LEU A 461 -12.32 -17.11 -29.07
CA LEU A 461 -13.10 -16.62 -30.20
C LEU A 461 -12.83 -15.14 -30.54
N PHE A 462 -12.43 -14.36 -29.54
CA PHE A 462 -11.92 -12.99 -29.72
C PHE A 462 -10.52 -13.03 -30.34
#